data_AF-A0A3C1FZ05-F1
#
_entry.id   AF-A0A3C1FZ05-F1
#
_cell.length_a   1.000
_cell.length_b   1.000
_cell.length_c   1.000
_cell.angle_alpha   90.00
_cell.angle_beta   90.00
_cell.angle_gamma   90.00
#
_symmetry.space_group_name_H-M   'P 1'
#
loop_
_entity.id
_entity.type
_entity.pdbx_description
1 polymer ?
#
loop_
_entity_poly.entity_id
_entity_poly.type
_entity_poly.pdbx_seq_one_letter_code
_entity_poly.pdbx_strand_id
1 'polypeptide(L)'
;MRYGERAVKKACLEIWDNPCAEREYEINISFPEFTCLCPRSGYPDFAAIKITYVPAKKIVELKSLKLYLNSFRDIHISHEEVTNRIYSEIEKRLKPRFLEVIGDFNPRGNVKTLITVSSEGRKKKPLESAFTHPSPCR
;
A
#
# COMPACT_ATOMS: atom_id res chain seq x y z
N MET A 1 -0.75 16.56 21.71
CA MET A 1 -0.89 15.89 20.40
C MET A 1 -1.70 16.76 19.45
N ARG A 2 -1.18 16.96 18.23
CA ARG A 2 -1.87 17.66 17.14
C ARG A 2 -3.01 16.80 16.59
N TYR A 3 -3.91 17.40 15.81
CA TYR A 3 -5.09 16.71 15.24
C TYR A 3 -4.70 15.44 14.46
N GLY A 4 -3.69 15.51 13.58
CA GLY A 4 -3.26 14.38 12.76
C GLY A 4 -2.75 13.20 13.59
N GLU A 5 -1.92 13.45 14.61
CA GLU A 5 -1.40 12.44 15.52
C GLU A 5 -2.52 11.68 16.23
N ARG A 6 -3.56 12.39 16.70
CA ARG A 6 -4.72 11.78 17.34
C ARG A 6 -5.53 10.92 16.38
N ALA A 7 -5.68 11.36 15.13
CA ALA A 7 -6.41 10.63 14.11
C ALA A 7 -5.69 9.34 13.71
N VAL A 8 -4.37 9.40 13.54
CA VAL A 8 -3.53 8.24 13.22
C VAL A 8 -3.52 7.23 14.37
N LYS A 9 -3.42 7.68 15.63
CA LYS A 9 -3.45 6.79 16.80
C LYS A 9 -4.76 6.01 16.93
N LYS A 10 -5.86 6.54 16.39
CA LYS A 10 -7.19 5.90 16.37
C LYS A 10 -7.52 5.28 15.00
N ALA A 11 -6.54 5.16 14.11
CA ALA A 11 -6.77 4.66 12.76
C ALA A 11 -7.32 3.23 12.80
N CYS A 12 -8.48 3.05 12.19
CA CYS A 12 -9.07 1.76 11.91
C CYS A 12 -9.57 1.82 10.46
N LEU A 13 -9.37 0.74 9.70
CA LEU A 13 -9.91 0.65 8.35
C LEU A 13 -11.44 0.58 8.41
N GLU A 14 -12.08 1.53 7.73
CA GLU A 14 -13.52 1.61 7.55
C GLU A 14 -13.89 1.12 6.15
N ILE A 15 -15.06 0.49 6.04
CA ILE A 15 -15.55 -0.14 4.82
C ILE A 15 -17.03 0.20 4.62
N TRP A 16 -17.42 0.46 3.38
CA TRP A 16 -18.80 0.74 2.99
C TRP A 16 -19.29 -0.30 1.97
N ASP A 17 -20.60 -0.39 1.79
CA ASP A 17 -21.20 -1.29 0.82
C ASP A 17 -20.85 -0.84 -0.61
N ASN A 18 -20.57 -1.81 -1.47
CA ASN A 18 -20.30 -1.58 -2.88
C ASN A 18 -21.61 -1.18 -3.59
N PRO A 19 -21.75 0.06 -4.09
CA PRO A 19 -22.97 0.51 -4.77
C PRO A 19 -23.21 -0.18 -6.12
N CYS A 20 -22.16 -0.74 -6.72
CA CYS A 20 -22.17 -1.34 -8.06
C CYS A 20 -21.77 -2.83 -8.00
N ALA A 21 -22.29 -3.57 -7.01
CA ALA A 21 -21.92 -4.98 -6.77
C ALA A 21 -22.23 -5.95 -7.93
N GLU A 22 -23.10 -5.55 -8.86
CA GLU A 22 -23.47 -6.34 -10.03
C GLU A 22 -22.38 -6.41 -11.11
N ARG A 23 -21.48 -5.41 -11.16
CA ARG A 23 -20.45 -5.30 -12.19
C ARG A 23 -19.07 -5.51 -11.60
N GLU A 24 -18.21 -6.17 -12.36
CA GLU A 24 -16.78 -6.21 -12.04
C GLU A 24 -16.12 -4.92 -12.49
N TYR A 25 -15.44 -4.28 -11.56
CA TYR A 25 -14.61 -3.11 -11.83
C TYR A 25 -13.37 -3.16 -10.96
N GLU A 26 -12.33 -2.47 -11.40
CA GLU A 26 -11.06 -2.42 -10.68
C GLU A 26 -10.87 -1.05 -10.05
N ILE A 27 -10.43 -1.03 -8.80
CA ILE A 27 -10.04 0.18 -8.09
C ILE A 27 -8.52 0.15 -7.93
N ASN A 28 -7.86 1.19 -8.44
CA ASN A 28 -6.42 1.42 -8.27
C ASN A 28 -6.21 2.62 -7.34
N ILE A 29 -5.53 2.41 -6.22
CA ILE A 29 -5.21 3.41 -5.22
C ILE A 29 -3.69 3.52 -5.13
N SER A 30 -3.17 4.74 -5.20
CA SER A 30 -1.75 5.03 -4.99
C SER A 30 -1.59 5.95 -3.80
N PHE A 31 -0.71 5.56 -2.87
CA PHE A 31 -0.33 6.34 -1.71
C PHE A 31 1.20 6.57 -1.73
N PRO A 32 1.67 7.71 -2.26
CA PRO A 32 3.09 7.96 -2.50
C PRO A 32 3.88 8.39 -1.25
N GLU A 33 3.20 8.66 -0.12
CA GLU A 33 3.80 9.24 1.09
C GLU A 33 3.94 8.21 2.22
N PHE A 34 4.12 6.93 1.90
CA PHE A 34 4.28 5.91 2.92
C PHE A 34 5.65 5.99 3.59
N THR A 35 5.68 5.79 4.90
CA THR A 35 6.92 5.70 5.67
C THR A 35 6.78 4.79 6.88
N CYS A 36 7.86 4.13 7.26
CA CYS A 36 8.02 3.33 8.47
C CYS A 36 9.48 3.36 8.93
N LEU A 37 9.79 2.74 10.08
CA LEU A 37 11.15 2.67 10.60
C LEU A 37 11.78 1.31 10.32
N CYS A 38 13.03 1.31 9.88
CA CYS A 38 13.80 0.09 9.72
C CYS A 38 14.02 -0.60 11.08
N PRO A 39 13.71 -1.90 11.24
CA PRO A 39 13.79 -2.59 12.52
C PRO A 39 15.21 -2.72 13.07
N ARG A 40 16.24 -2.66 12.21
CA ARG A 40 17.64 -2.77 12.64
C ARG A 40 18.28 -1.41 12.95
N SER A 41 18.09 -0.42 12.08
CA SER A 41 18.81 0.86 12.20
C SER A 41 17.96 2.00 12.75
N GLY A 42 16.63 1.85 12.80
CA GLY A 42 15.72 2.93 13.15
C GLY A 42 15.63 4.06 12.12
N TYR A 43 16.27 3.92 10.96
CA TYR A 43 16.18 4.93 9.90
C TYR A 43 14.80 4.89 9.25
N PRO A 44 14.26 6.05 8.85
CA PRO A 44 13.01 6.10 8.11
C PRO A 44 13.20 5.50 6.72
N ASP A 45 12.34 4.56 6.37
CA ASP A 45 12.17 4.07 5.01
C ASP A 45 10.93 4.75 4.41
N PHE A 46 10.97 4.99 3.09
CA PHE A 46 9.90 5.64 2.35
C PHE A 46 9.47 4.76 1.18
N ALA A 47 8.19 4.77 0.84
CA ALA A 47 7.66 4.01 -0.28
C ALA A 47 6.43 4.67 -0.91
N ALA A 48 6.11 4.24 -2.13
CA ALA A 48 4.76 4.35 -2.67
C ALA A 48 4.04 3.01 -2.47
N ILE A 49 2.89 3.03 -1.78
CA ILE A 49 2.02 1.85 -1.66
C ILE A 49 0.97 1.93 -2.76
N LYS A 50 0.92 0.92 -3.63
CA LYS A 50 -0.10 0.80 -4.68
C LYS A 50 -1.02 -0.36 -4.31
N ILE A 51 -2.32 -0.12 -4.28
CA ILE A 51 -3.34 -1.12 -3.94
C ILE A 51 -4.28 -1.21 -5.13
N THR A 52 -4.36 -2.40 -5.71
CA THR A 52 -5.27 -2.71 -6.81
C THR A 52 -6.22 -3.79 -6.35
N TYR A 53 -7.53 -3.56 -6.43
CA TYR A 53 -8.50 -4.58 -6.03
C TYR A 53 -9.79 -4.55 -6.84
N VAL A 54 -10.43 -5.71 -6.93
CA VAL A 54 -11.79 -5.86 -7.49
C VAL A 54 -12.74 -6.10 -6.31
N PRO A 55 -13.59 -5.12 -5.95
CA PRO A 55 -14.47 -5.26 -4.81
C PRO A 55 -15.51 -6.37 -5.02
N ALA A 56 -15.87 -7.03 -3.93
CA ALA A 56 -17.05 -7.88 -3.87
C ALA A 56 -18.24 -7.05 -3.35
N LYS A 57 -18.63 -7.27 -2.09
CA LYS A 57 -19.74 -6.54 -1.45
C LYS A 57 -19.33 -5.22 -0.80
N LYS A 58 -18.03 -4.99 -0.60
CA LYS A 58 -17.51 -3.86 0.18
C LYS A 58 -16.38 -3.14 -0.53
N ILE A 59 -16.28 -1.85 -0.25
CA ILE A 59 -15.22 -0.94 -0.68
C ILE A 59 -14.56 -0.30 0.55
N VAL A 60 -13.30 0.12 0.42
CA VAL A 60 -12.57 0.82 1.49
C VAL A 60 -12.90 2.32 1.50
N GLU A 61 -13.02 2.91 2.68
CA GLU A 61 -13.12 4.36 2.82
C GLU A 61 -11.72 5.00 2.78
N LEU A 62 -11.51 5.99 1.90
CA LEU A 62 -10.18 6.50 1.56
C LEU A 62 -9.48 7.24 2.71
N LYS A 63 -10.21 7.97 3.55
CA LYS A 63 -9.63 8.69 4.70
C LYS A 63 -9.10 7.69 5.74
N SER A 64 -9.84 6.64 6.03
CA SER A 64 -9.50 5.59 6.97
C SER A 64 -8.29 4.81 6.47
N LEU A 65 -8.23 4.48 5.17
CA LEU A 65 -7.07 3.87 4.54
C LEU A 65 -5.82 4.74 4.66
N LYS A 66 -5.94 6.04 4.37
CA LYS A 66 -4.84 7.00 4.55
C LYS A 66 -4.36 7.04 6.00
N LEU A 67 -5.27 7.07 6.97
CA LEU A 67 -4.89 7.10 8.39
C LEU A 67 -4.25 5.79 8.83
N TYR A 68 -4.73 4.66 8.33
CA TYR A 68 -4.14 3.34 8.54
C TYR A 68 -2.72 3.27 8.00
N LEU A 69 -2.48 3.69 6.76
CA LEU A 69 -1.13 3.72 6.18
C LEU A 69 -0.19 4.67 6.95
N ASN A 70 -0.67 5.82 7.39
CA ASN A 70 0.10 6.74 8.23
C ASN A 70 0.43 6.18 9.62
N SER A 71 -0.31 5.17 10.11
CA SER A 71 -0.05 4.57 11.43
C SER A 71 1.24 3.77 11.50
N PHE A 72 1.84 3.45 10.35
CA PHE A 72 3.13 2.76 10.27
C PHE A 72 4.34 3.67 10.45
N ARG A 73 4.15 5.00 10.46
CA ARG A 73 5.23 5.99 10.48
C ARG A 73 6.31 5.74 11.53
N ASP A 74 5.88 5.44 12.76
CA ASP A 74 6.77 5.25 13.91
C ASP A 74 6.94 3.75 14.27
N ILE A 75 6.52 2.85 13.38
CA ILE A 75 6.58 1.40 13.60
C ILE A 75 7.86 0.85 12.99
N HIS A 76 8.58 0.06 13.80
CA HIS A 76 9.76 -0.69 13.36
C HIS A 76 9.33 -1.97 12.66
N ILE A 77 9.40 -2.00 11.33
CA ILE A 77 8.86 -3.10 10.51
C ILE A 77 9.64 -3.24 9.21
N SER A 78 9.85 -4.48 8.74
CA SER A 78 10.53 -4.73 7.47
C SER A 78 9.63 -4.39 6.28
N HIS A 79 10.25 -4.18 5.10
CA HIS A 79 9.52 -3.86 3.87
C HIS A 79 8.56 -4.99 3.48
N GLU A 80 9.00 -6.23 3.66
CA GLU A 80 8.24 -7.46 3.37
C GLU A 80 7.05 -7.60 4.32
N GLU A 81 7.29 -7.44 5.62
CA GLU A 81 6.26 -7.58 6.64
C GLU A 81 5.18 -6.51 6.48
N VAL A 82 5.56 -5.25 6.26
CA VAL A 82 4.57 -4.17 6.16
C VAL A 82 3.69 -4.32 4.92
N THR A 83 4.26 -4.74 3.79
CA THR A 83 3.49 -4.96 2.56
C THR A 83 2.50 -6.12 2.75
N ASN A 84 2.92 -7.23 3.35
CA ASN A 84 2.03 -8.36 3.67
C ASN A 84 0.96 -7.98 4.68
N ARG A 85 1.30 -7.20 5.72
CA ARG A 85 0.35 -6.76 6.74
C ARG A 85 -0.73 -5.85 6.17
N ILE A 86 -0.37 -4.96 5.24
CA ILE A 86 -1.34 -4.14 4.51
C ILE A 86 -2.27 -5.04 3.68
N TYR A 87 -1.71 -5.99 2.92
CA TYR A 87 -2.49 -6.96 2.15
C TYR A 87 -3.49 -7.72 3.04
N SER A 88 -3.02 -8.37 4.11
CA SER A 88 -3.85 -9.22 4.96
C SER A 88 -4.97 -8.44 5.66
N GLU A 89 -4.73 -7.21 6.12
CA GLU A 89 -5.79 -6.42 6.77
C GLU A 89 -6.86 -5.99 5.75
N ILE A 90 -6.46 -5.59 4.53
CA ILE A 90 -7.41 -5.23 3.48
C ILE A 90 -8.22 -6.46 3.04
N GLU A 91 -7.56 -7.59 2.79
CA GLU A 91 -8.21 -8.86 2.42
C GLU A 91 -9.24 -9.27 3.48
N LYS A 92 -8.85 -9.26 4.76
CA LYS A 92 -9.71 -9.62 5.88
C LYS A 92 -10.96 -8.74 5.98
N ARG A 93 -10.82 -7.44 5.74
CA ARG A 93 -11.90 -6.44 5.89
C ARG A 93 -12.84 -6.41 4.70
N LEU A 94 -12.29 -6.40 3.48
CA LEU A 94 -13.06 -6.21 2.25
C LEU A 94 -13.54 -7.54 1.65
N LYS A 95 -12.78 -8.63 1.84
CA LYS A 95 -12.95 -9.90 1.12
C LYS A 95 -13.17 -9.68 -0.39
N PRO A 96 -12.24 -8.97 -1.06
CA PRO A 96 -12.38 -8.63 -2.47
C PRO A 96 -12.28 -9.89 -3.34
N ARG A 97 -12.74 -9.80 -4.60
CA ARG A 97 -12.57 -10.89 -5.58
C ARG A 97 -11.11 -11.05 -6.00
N PHE A 98 -10.38 -9.93 -5.99
CA PHE A 98 -8.95 -9.86 -6.27
C PHE A 98 -8.34 -8.74 -5.45
N LEU A 99 -7.14 -8.94 -4.92
CA LEU A 99 -6.34 -7.93 -4.26
C LEU A 99 -4.88 -8.06 -4.70
N GLU A 100 -4.25 -6.92 -4.95
CA GLU A 100 -2.81 -6.78 -5.11
C GLU A 100 -2.35 -5.56 -4.32
N VAL A 101 -1.25 -5.72 -3.59
CA VAL A 101 -0.56 -4.64 -2.88
C VAL A 101 0.90 -4.65 -3.31
N ILE A 102 1.37 -3.51 -3.79
CA ILE A 102 2.75 -3.27 -4.17
C ILE A 102 3.36 -2.23 -3.23
N GLY A 103 4.42 -2.62 -2.53
CA GLY A 103 5.31 -1.71 -1.82
C GLY A 103 6.50 -1.33 -2.71
N ASP A 104 6.50 -0.10 -3.21
CA ASP A 104 7.55 0.47 -4.06
C ASP A 104 8.48 1.34 -3.22
N PHE A 105 9.45 0.69 -2.55
CA PHE A 105 10.33 1.33 -1.56
C PHE A 105 11.43 2.14 -2.23
N ASN A 106 11.78 3.28 -1.64
CA ASN A 106 12.88 4.11 -2.13
C ASN A 106 14.23 3.38 -1.99
N PRO A 107 15.20 3.67 -2.87
CA PRO A 107 16.49 3.01 -2.83
C PRO A 107 17.22 3.20 -1.50
N ARG A 108 17.80 2.12 -0.97
CA ARG A 108 18.67 2.15 0.21
C ARG A 108 20.01 1.52 -0.14
N GLY A 109 21.09 2.29 0.02
CA GLY A 109 22.42 1.85 -0.45
C GLY A 109 22.45 1.58 -1.95
N ASN A 110 21.72 2.38 -2.74
CA ASN A 110 21.51 2.20 -4.18
C ASN A 110 20.76 0.92 -4.58
N VAL A 111 20.13 0.21 -3.64
CA VAL A 111 19.30 -0.96 -3.93
C VAL A 111 17.82 -0.58 -3.86
N LYS A 112 17.10 -0.77 -4.97
CA LYS A 112 15.66 -0.55 -5.09
C LYS A 112 14.91 -1.84 -4.73
N THR A 113 13.93 -1.74 -3.85
CA THR A 113 13.10 -2.89 -3.44
C THR A 113 11.66 -2.67 -3.86
N LEU A 114 11.12 -3.65 -4.57
CA LEU A 114 9.72 -3.72 -4.95
C LEU A 114 9.14 -5.03 -4.43
N ILE A 115 8.10 -4.94 -3.60
CA ILE A 115 7.43 -6.11 -3.04
C ILE A 115 6.00 -6.13 -3.55
N THR A 116 5.60 -7.24 -4.14
CA THR A 116 4.24 -7.44 -4.65
C THR A 116 3.61 -8.64 -3.97
N VAL A 117 2.45 -8.44 -3.36
CA VAL A 117 1.60 -9.50 -2.81
C VAL A 117 0.27 -9.46 -3.56
N SER A 118 -0.15 -10.58 -4.15
CA SER A 118 -1.40 -10.64 -4.91
C SER A 118 -2.14 -11.95 -4.71
N SER A 119 -3.48 -11.89 -4.79
CA SER A 119 -4.34 -13.07 -4.79
C SER A 119 -4.10 -13.89 -6.06
N GLU A 120 -4.14 -15.22 -5.96
CA GLU A 120 -4.01 -16.10 -7.12
C GLU A 120 -5.21 -15.91 -8.08
N GLY A 121 -4.96 -15.61 -9.36
CA GLY A 121 -6.03 -15.54 -10.37
C GLY A 121 -5.89 -14.48 -11.46
N ARG A 122 -5.02 -13.48 -11.31
CA ARG A 122 -4.76 -12.47 -12.36
C ARG A 122 -3.28 -12.51 -12.77
N LYS A 123 -3.02 -12.69 -14.07
CA LYS A 123 -1.64 -12.68 -14.61
C LYS A 123 -0.92 -11.42 -14.14
N LYS A 124 0.24 -11.59 -13.49
CA LYS A 124 1.15 -10.48 -13.17
C LYS A 124 1.43 -9.72 -14.47
N LYS A 125 0.98 -8.46 -14.60
CA LYS A 125 1.54 -7.60 -15.65
C LYS A 125 3.02 -7.42 -15.31
N PRO A 126 3.95 -7.65 -16.25
CA PRO A 126 5.34 -7.30 -16.02
C PRO A 126 5.38 -5.82 -15.65
N LEU A 127 6.00 -5.47 -14.51
CA LEU A 127 6.29 -4.07 -14.24
C LEU A 127 7.26 -3.61 -15.33
N GLU A 128 6.82 -2.69 -16.18
CA GLU A 128 7.72 -1.95 -17.04
C GLU A 128 8.72 -1.21 -16.15
N SER A 129 9.95 -1.67 -16.19
CA SER A 129 11.07 -1.08 -15.47
C SER A 129 11.36 0.29 -16.07
N ALA A 130 10.94 1.35 -15.40
CA ALA A 130 11.38 2.71 -15.68
C ALA A 130 12.85 2.87 -15.25
N PHE A 131 13.76 2.23 -15.99
CA PHE A 131 15.18 2.59 -16.05
C PHE A 131 15.42 3.34 -17.37
N THR A 132 14.73 4.46 -17.56
CA THR A 132 15.19 5.48 -18.49
C THR A 132 15.98 6.49 -17.68
N HIS A 133 17.30 6.30 -17.63
CA HIS A 133 18.19 7.42 -17.35
C HIS A 133 18.03 8.43 -18.49
N PRO A 134 17.56 9.67 -18.26
CA PRO A 134 17.85 10.72 -19.21
C PRO A 134 19.36 10.97 -19.13
N SER A 135 20.03 10.78 -20.27
CA SER A 135 21.43 11.08 -20.50
C SER A 135 21.80 12.45 -19.90
N PRO A 136 22.99 12.61 -19.28
CA PRO A 136 23.44 13.93 -18.89
C PRO A 136 23.78 14.72 -20.16
N CYS A 137 22.95 15.69 -20.53
CA CYS A 137 23.37 16.74 -21.43
C CYS A 137 24.24 17.72 -20.65
N ARG A 138 25.56 17.62 -20.80
CA ARG A 138 26.51 18.74 -20.83
C ARG A 138 27.85 18.29 -21.37
#